data_AF-A0A162F2E9-F1
#
_entry.id   AF-A0A162F2E9-F1
#
_cell.length_a   1.000
_cell.length_b   1.000
_cell.length_c   1.000
_cell.angle_alpha   90.00
_cell.angle_beta   90.00
_cell.angle_gamma   90.00
#
_symmetry.space_group_name_H-M   'P 1'
#
loop_
_entity.id
_entity.type
_entity.pdbx_description
1 polymer ?
#
loop_
_entity_poly.entity_id
_entity_poly.type
_entity_poly.pdbx_seq_one_letter_code
_entity_poly.pdbx_strand_id
1 'polypeptide(L)'
;MMIRMVNKNAKLLENKLAEHGLSVADAQRIHERVSEALGDEASRFKNMKKLLGLGGQSSKSLEYSSVLWPGFDFTATASEEGVLESARYWHTRSDSSRVDSPTELPPWSMDISEFTKQFGPLTGGLKWTLFDKLLPAHEEY
;
A
#
# COMPACT_ATOMS: atom_id res chain seq x y z
N MET A 1 -13.30 -18.44 -23.47
CA MET A 1 -11.99 -17.76 -23.58
C MET A 1 -11.55 -17.25 -22.19
N MET A 2 -11.45 -18.13 -21.19
CA MET A 2 -11.24 -17.75 -19.77
C MET A 2 -9.93 -18.35 -19.21
N ILE A 3 -9.64 -19.60 -19.60
CA ILE A 3 -8.44 -20.35 -19.17
C ILE A 3 -7.12 -19.68 -19.61
N ARG A 4 -7.11 -18.98 -20.76
CA ARG A 4 -5.92 -18.28 -21.26
C ARG A 4 -5.56 -17.03 -20.47
N MET A 5 -6.49 -16.43 -19.72
CA MET A 5 -6.30 -15.14 -19.05
C MET A 5 -5.82 -15.31 -17.60
N VAL A 6 -6.40 -16.27 -16.87
CA VAL A 6 -5.92 -16.68 -15.53
C VAL A 6 -4.47 -17.19 -15.58
N ASN A 7 -4.13 -17.96 -16.61
CA ASN A 7 -2.77 -18.50 -16.81
C ASN A 7 -1.75 -17.40 -17.19
N LYS A 8 -2.19 -16.27 -17.75
CA LYS A 8 -1.32 -15.12 -18.03
C LYS A 8 -0.99 -14.34 -16.76
N ASN A 9 -1.96 -14.16 -15.85
CA ASN A 9 -1.74 -13.43 -14.60
C ASN A 9 -0.86 -14.21 -13.63
N ALA A 10 -1.04 -15.53 -13.52
CA ALA A 10 -0.17 -16.40 -12.74
C ALA A 10 1.29 -16.36 -13.25
N LYS A 11 1.48 -16.47 -14.57
CA LYS A 11 2.82 -16.35 -15.19
C LYS A 11 3.43 -14.97 -15.05
N LEU A 12 2.62 -13.91 -15.12
CA LEU A 12 3.10 -12.55 -14.90
C LEU A 12 3.61 -12.37 -13.47
N LEU A 13 2.87 -12.88 -12.48
CA LEU A 13 3.28 -12.87 -11.08
C LEU A 13 4.57 -13.65 -10.87
N GLU A 14 4.64 -14.89 -11.36
CA GLU A 14 5.84 -15.74 -11.28
C GLU A 14 7.06 -15.06 -11.90
N ASN A 15 6.91 -14.49 -13.11
CA ASN A 15 7.99 -13.78 -13.79
C ASN A 15 8.45 -12.55 -13.01
N LYS A 16 7.51 -11.76 -12.47
CA LYS A 16 7.84 -10.58 -11.67
C LYS A 16 8.56 -10.93 -10.38
N LEU A 17 8.14 -12.00 -9.70
CA LEU A 17 8.86 -12.49 -8.52
C LEU A 17 10.26 -13.00 -8.89
N ALA A 18 10.39 -13.70 -10.02
CA ALA A 18 11.67 -14.21 -10.51
C ALA A 18 12.65 -13.09 -10.89
N GLU A 19 12.19 -11.95 -11.42
CA GLU A 19 13.00 -10.74 -11.65
C GLU A 19 13.68 -10.26 -10.35
N HIS A 20 13.08 -10.54 -9.19
CA HIS A 20 13.61 -10.24 -7.86
C HIS A 20 14.22 -11.45 -7.15
N GLY A 21 14.39 -12.59 -7.84
CA GLY A 21 14.96 -13.82 -7.27
C GLY A 21 14.04 -14.54 -6.28
N LEU A 22 12.74 -14.28 -6.32
CA LEU A 22 11.74 -14.87 -5.43
C LEU A 22 10.86 -15.88 -6.17
N SER A 23 10.47 -16.96 -5.48
CA SER A 23 9.36 -17.82 -5.92
C SER A 23 8.02 -17.35 -5.34
N VAL A 24 6.92 -17.87 -5.86
CA VAL A 24 5.57 -17.65 -5.28
C VAL A 24 5.51 -18.14 -3.83
N ALA A 25 6.15 -19.27 -3.52
CA ALA A 25 6.22 -19.80 -2.17
C ALA A 25 7.03 -18.88 -1.23
N ASP A 26 8.11 -18.27 -1.72
CA ASP A 26 8.86 -17.27 -0.94
C ASP A 26 8.03 -16.02 -0.69
N ALA A 27 7.33 -15.52 -1.71
CA ALA A 27 6.45 -14.37 -1.58
C ALA A 27 5.35 -14.62 -0.54
N GLN A 28 4.70 -15.78 -0.58
CA GLN A 28 3.69 -16.16 0.41
C GLN A 28 4.28 -16.25 1.82
N ARG A 29 5.42 -16.91 1.98
CA ARG A 29 6.10 -17.01 3.29
C ARG A 29 6.52 -15.65 3.84
N ILE A 30 6.99 -14.75 2.97
CA ILE A 30 7.32 -13.36 3.36
C ILE A 30 6.05 -12.62 3.78
N HIS A 31 4.98 -12.73 3.01
CA HIS A 31 3.69 -12.11 3.33
C HIS A 31 3.19 -12.58 4.71
N GLU A 32 3.17 -13.89 4.97
CA GLU A 32 2.72 -14.45 6.25
C GLU A 32 3.55 -13.89 7.42
N ARG A 33 4.88 -13.88 7.29
CA ARG A 33 5.78 -13.35 8.34
C ARG A 33 5.59 -11.85 8.58
N VAL A 34 5.38 -11.07 7.53
CA VAL A 34 5.13 -9.63 7.65
C VAL A 34 3.77 -9.38 8.30
N SER A 35 2.74 -10.10 7.87
CA SER A 35 1.38 -10.00 8.42
C SER A 35 1.35 -10.38 9.91
N GLU A 36 2.04 -11.45 10.30
CA GLU A 36 2.17 -11.85 11.71
C GLU A 36 2.90 -10.77 12.53
N ALA A 37 4.03 -10.26 12.03
CA ALA A 37 4.80 -9.21 12.72
C ALA A 37 4.02 -7.89 12.88
N LEU A 38 3.11 -7.58 11.96
CA LEU A 38 2.29 -6.37 12.00
C LEU A 38 0.89 -6.59 12.59
N GLY A 39 0.54 -7.81 12.96
CA GLY A 39 -0.80 -8.17 13.42
C GLY A 39 -1.22 -7.46 14.70
N ASP A 40 -0.32 -7.42 15.69
CA ASP A 40 -0.58 -6.77 16.98
C ASP A 40 -0.58 -5.23 16.84
N GLU A 41 -1.72 -4.61 17.13
CA GLU A 41 -1.92 -3.17 16.97
C GLU A 41 -1.03 -2.34 17.89
N ALA A 42 -0.85 -2.76 19.15
CA ALA A 42 -0.06 -2.04 20.14
C ALA A 42 1.43 -1.98 19.77
N SER A 43 1.97 -3.05 19.17
CA SER A 43 3.37 -3.11 18.75
C SER A 43 3.59 -2.82 17.25
N ARG A 44 2.54 -2.57 16.47
CA ARG A 44 2.58 -2.43 15.01
C ARG A 44 3.61 -1.41 14.52
N PHE A 45 3.59 -0.19 15.07
CA PHE A 45 4.52 0.86 14.66
C PHE A 45 5.98 0.49 14.98
N LYS A 46 6.21 -0.08 16.16
CA LYS A 46 7.54 -0.57 16.57
C LYS A 46 8.04 -1.67 15.64
N ASN A 47 7.18 -2.62 15.27
CA ASN A 47 7.53 -3.73 14.39
C ASN A 47 7.76 -3.26 12.95
N MET A 48 6.96 -2.31 12.47
CA MET A 48 7.18 -1.64 11.17
C MET A 48 8.56 -0.99 11.11
N LYS A 49 8.96 -0.21 12.14
CA LYS A 49 10.31 0.37 12.20
C LYS A 49 11.40 -0.70 12.15
N LYS A 50 11.24 -1.82 12.86
CA LYS A 50 12.20 -2.93 12.83
C LYS A 50 12.32 -3.56 11.44
N LEU A 51 11.20 -3.82 10.77
CA LEU A 51 11.17 -4.41 9.42
C LEU A 51 11.88 -3.53 8.40
N LEU A 52 11.80 -2.20 8.57
CA LEU A 52 12.46 -1.22 7.71
C LEU A 52 13.92 -0.93 8.11
N GLY A 53 14.46 -1.62 9.12
CA GLY A 53 15.83 -1.39 9.61
C GLY A 53 16.02 -0.14 10.45
N LEU A 54 14.92 0.50 10.90
CA LEU A 54 14.89 1.76 11.64
C LEU A 54 14.62 1.57 13.15
N GLY A 55 14.75 0.32 13.64
CA GLY A 55 14.35 -0.07 15.01
C GLY A 55 15.08 0.66 16.16
N GLY A 56 16.20 1.35 15.87
CA GLY A 56 16.96 2.14 16.86
C GLY A 56 16.54 3.61 16.95
N GLN A 57 15.66 4.09 16.07
CA GLN A 57 15.25 5.50 16.06
C GLN A 57 14.06 5.73 17.00
N SER A 58 14.18 6.73 17.88
CA SER A 58 13.12 7.16 18.80
C SER A 58 12.03 7.99 18.12
N SER A 59 12.18 8.28 16.82
CA SER A 59 11.22 9.05 16.03
C SER A 59 9.81 8.46 16.12
N LYS A 60 8.85 9.35 16.39
CA LYS A 60 7.39 9.10 16.34
C LYS A 60 6.83 9.20 14.92
N SER A 61 7.67 9.58 13.95
CA SER A 61 7.34 9.57 12.53
C SER A 61 8.33 8.69 11.78
N LEU A 62 7.83 8.05 10.75
CA LEU A 62 8.56 7.27 9.77
C LEU A 62 8.18 7.84 8.41
N GLU A 63 9.18 8.16 7.59
CA GLU A 63 8.98 8.64 6.22
C GLU A 63 9.97 7.97 5.29
N TYR A 64 9.50 7.51 4.12
CA TYR A 64 10.37 7.05 3.05
C TYR A 64 9.70 7.23 1.68
N SER A 65 10.52 7.46 0.66
CA SER A 65 10.04 7.51 -0.71
C SER A 65 9.65 6.13 -1.20
N SER A 66 8.40 6.00 -1.66
CA SER A 66 7.83 4.74 -2.06
C SER A 66 8.50 4.21 -3.33
N VAL A 67 9.10 3.02 -3.24
CA VAL A 67 9.59 2.28 -4.41
C VAL A 67 8.42 1.67 -5.19
N LEU A 68 7.36 1.27 -4.47
CA LEU A 68 6.14 0.71 -5.07
C LEU A 68 5.40 1.76 -5.89
N TRP A 69 5.61 3.04 -5.55
CA TRP A 69 4.85 4.11 -6.12
C TRP A 69 5.69 5.37 -6.31
N PRO A 70 6.36 5.47 -7.47
CA PRO A 70 7.18 6.63 -7.78
C PRO A 70 6.39 7.93 -7.67
N GLY A 71 7.00 8.93 -7.05
CA GLY A 71 6.35 10.23 -6.83
C GLY A 71 5.50 10.28 -5.55
N PHE A 72 5.41 9.21 -4.76
CA PHE A 72 4.74 9.22 -3.46
C PHE A 72 5.71 8.93 -2.33
N ASP A 73 5.54 9.63 -1.22
CA ASP A 73 6.21 9.33 0.04
C ASP A 73 5.24 8.61 0.97
N PHE A 74 5.70 7.56 1.63
CA PHE A 74 4.94 6.92 2.69
C PHE A 74 5.29 7.57 4.02
N THR A 75 4.29 7.99 4.78
CA THR A 75 4.44 8.50 6.13
C THR A 75 3.59 7.71 7.10
N ALA A 76 4.21 7.27 8.20
CA ALA A 76 3.51 6.70 9.34
C ALA A 76 3.85 7.46 10.62
N THR A 77 2.83 7.80 11.41
CA THR A 77 2.98 8.50 12.70
C THR A 77 2.47 7.63 13.83
N ALA A 78 3.11 7.78 14.99
CA ALA A 78 2.71 7.16 16.23
C ALA A 78 2.20 8.19 17.24
N SER A 79 1.23 7.76 18.05
CA SER A 79 0.70 8.50 19.19
C SER A 79 1.77 8.70 20.28
N GLU A 80 1.41 9.41 21.36
CA GLU A 80 2.30 9.58 22.50
C GLU A 80 2.67 8.25 23.17
N GLU A 81 1.75 7.29 23.16
CA GLU A 81 1.89 5.93 23.66
C GLU A 81 2.66 5.02 22.70
N GLY A 82 3.04 5.51 21.51
CA GLY A 82 3.78 4.76 20.50
C GLY A 82 2.92 3.82 19.64
N VAL A 83 1.60 3.97 19.70
CA VAL A 83 0.63 3.23 18.87
C VAL A 83 0.55 3.88 17.50
N LEU A 84 0.38 3.07 16.43
CA LEU A 84 0.22 3.60 15.07
C LEU A 84 -1.04 4.45 14.98
N GLU A 85 -0.89 5.75 14.74
CA GLU A 85 -1.98 6.72 14.63
C GLU A 85 -2.37 6.94 13.15
N SER A 86 -1.37 7.03 12.27
CA SER A 86 -1.59 7.19 10.84
C SER A 86 -0.54 6.45 10.02
N ALA A 87 -0.94 5.97 8.85
CA ALA A 87 -0.06 5.39 7.83
C ALA A 87 -0.67 5.71 6.45
N ARG A 88 -0.01 6.57 5.67
CA ARG A 88 -0.57 7.13 4.42
C ARG A 88 0.54 7.36 3.39
N TYR A 89 0.16 7.31 2.12
CA TYR A 89 0.98 7.80 1.03
C TYR A 89 0.59 9.24 0.71
N TRP A 90 1.61 10.08 0.46
CA TRP A 90 1.49 11.48 0.10
C TRP A 90 2.11 11.70 -1.26
N HIS A 91 1.40 12.41 -2.14
CA HIS A 91 1.94 12.71 -3.45
C HIS A 91 2.99 13.82 -3.33
N THR A 92 4.22 13.55 -3.76
CA THR A 92 5.36 14.49 -3.64
C THR A 92 5.31 15.62 -4.65
N ARG A 93 4.52 15.47 -5.72
CA ARG A 93 4.35 16.46 -6.78
C ARG A 93 2.88 16.59 -7.14
N SER A 94 2.21 17.63 -6.64
CA SER A 94 0.82 17.94 -6.99
C SER A 94 0.68 18.48 -8.43
N ASP A 95 1.03 17.67 -9.42
CA ASP A 95 0.61 17.88 -10.79
C ASP A 95 -0.79 17.26 -10.94
N SER A 96 -1.78 17.90 -10.30
CA SER A 96 -3.18 17.44 -10.38
C SER A 96 -3.67 17.62 -11.81
N SER A 97 -3.78 16.53 -12.57
CA SER A 97 -4.54 16.52 -13.81
C SER A 97 -5.99 16.86 -13.47
N ARG A 98 -6.43 18.07 -13.84
CA ARG A 98 -7.82 18.51 -13.66
C ARG A 98 -8.70 17.75 -14.64
N VAL A 99 -9.14 16.57 -14.22
CA VAL A 99 -10.16 15.77 -14.90
C VAL A 99 -11.51 16.02 -14.24
N ASP A 100 -12.59 15.91 -15.01
CA ASP A 100 -13.94 16.20 -14.52
C ASP A 100 -14.57 14.98 -13.81
N SER A 101 -14.04 13.78 -14.05
CA SER A 101 -14.51 12.54 -13.44
C SER A 101 -13.38 11.74 -12.76
N PRO A 102 -13.63 11.14 -11.57
CA PRO A 102 -12.69 10.19 -10.94
C PRO A 102 -12.30 9.01 -11.83
N THR A 103 -13.18 8.60 -12.75
CA THR A 103 -12.95 7.44 -13.64
C THR A 103 -11.91 7.72 -14.72
N GLU A 104 -11.55 8.99 -14.94
CA GLU A 104 -10.54 9.42 -15.92
C GLU A 104 -9.14 9.43 -15.32
N LEU A 105 -9.02 9.24 -14.01
CA LEU A 105 -7.75 9.19 -13.33
C LEU A 105 -7.06 7.85 -13.58
N PRO A 106 -5.78 7.86 -13.96
CA PRO A 106 -4.99 6.65 -13.88
C PRO A 106 -5.04 6.09 -12.45
N PRO A 107 -5.03 4.76 -12.28
CA PRO A 107 -4.81 4.17 -10.97
C PRO A 107 -3.59 4.84 -10.36
N TRP A 108 -3.68 5.12 -9.06
CA TRP A 108 -2.50 5.54 -8.32
C TRP A 108 -1.94 6.92 -8.76
N SER A 109 -2.76 7.81 -9.35
CA SER A 109 -2.29 9.13 -9.82
C SER A 109 -2.43 10.27 -8.81
N MET A 110 -3.11 10.04 -7.67
CA MET A 110 -3.35 11.07 -6.66
C MET A 110 -3.50 10.46 -5.26
N ASP A 111 -3.24 11.27 -4.23
CA ASP A 111 -3.53 10.89 -2.85
C ASP A 111 -4.98 11.21 -2.42
N ILE A 112 -5.37 10.73 -1.24
CA ILE A 112 -6.74 10.90 -0.71
C ILE A 112 -7.09 12.38 -0.49
N SER A 113 -6.12 13.22 -0.14
CA SER A 113 -6.34 14.64 0.09
C SER A 113 -6.59 15.38 -1.23
N GLU A 114 -5.80 15.07 -2.26
CA GLU A 114 -5.99 15.56 -3.63
C GLU A 114 -7.35 15.12 -4.19
N PHE A 115 -7.69 13.84 -4.04
CA PHE A 115 -8.98 13.30 -4.46
C PHE A 115 -10.14 14.03 -3.77
N THR A 116 -10.07 14.16 -2.45
CA THR A 116 -11.12 14.79 -1.65
C THR A 116 -11.31 16.26 -2.02
N LYS A 117 -10.21 16.96 -2.33
CA LYS A 117 -10.24 18.36 -2.76
C LYS A 117 -10.93 18.53 -4.12
N GLN A 118 -10.76 17.58 -5.04
CA GLN A 118 -11.28 17.68 -6.40
C GLN A 118 -12.72 17.18 -6.53
N PHE A 119 -13.06 16.04 -5.91
CA PHE A 119 -14.35 15.37 -6.08
C PHE A 119 -15.24 15.38 -4.84
N GLY A 120 -14.75 15.94 -3.73
CA GLY A 120 -15.41 15.89 -2.44
C GLY A 120 -15.05 14.65 -1.62
N PRO A 121 -15.51 14.58 -0.35
CA PRO A 121 -15.13 13.52 0.56
C PRO A 121 -15.65 12.16 0.10
N LEU A 122 -14.80 11.15 0.20
CA LEU A 122 -15.19 9.74 0.04
C LEU A 122 -16.18 9.38 1.15
N THR A 123 -17.47 9.39 0.83
CA THR A 123 -18.55 8.96 1.74
C THR A 123 -19.06 7.59 1.29
N GLY A 124 -19.14 6.63 2.22
CA GLY A 124 -19.78 5.33 1.97
C GLY A 124 -19.00 4.31 1.14
N GLY A 125 -17.72 4.52 0.84
CA GLY A 125 -16.89 3.49 0.19
C GLY A 125 -16.60 2.29 1.09
N LEU A 126 -16.50 1.09 0.49
CA LEU A 126 -15.97 -0.10 1.18
C LEU A 126 -14.56 0.22 1.69
N LYS A 127 -14.39 0.18 3.01
CA LYS A 127 -13.06 0.25 3.63
C LYS A 127 -12.47 -1.15 3.63
N TRP A 128 -11.59 -1.41 2.68
CA TRP A 128 -10.81 -2.63 2.64
C TRP A 128 -9.72 -2.53 3.71
N THR A 129 -9.55 -3.60 4.48
CA THR A 129 -8.44 -3.64 5.43
C THR A 129 -7.12 -3.74 4.66
N LEU A 130 -6.01 -3.25 5.21
CA LEU A 130 -4.68 -3.38 4.58
C LEU A 130 -4.29 -4.85 4.29
N PHE A 131 -4.96 -5.78 4.97
CA PHE A 131 -4.74 -7.23 4.87
C PHE A 131 -5.90 -7.94 4.19
N ASP A 132 -6.77 -7.20 3.52
CA ASP A 132 -7.79 -7.83 2.72
C ASP A 132 -7.13 -8.69 1.65
N LYS A 133 -7.63 -9.92 1.48
CA LYS A 133 -7.02 -10.89 0.56
C LYS A 133 -7.10 -10.43 -0.89
N LEU A 134 -8.04 -9.52 -1.15
CA LEU A 134 -8.24 -8.87 -2.43
C LEU A 134 -7.68 -7.44 -2.33
N LEU A 135 -6.63 -7.16 -3.10
CA LEU A 135 -6.24 -5.77 -3.32
C LEU A 135 -7.39 -5.04 -4.03
N PRO A 136 -7.63 -3.73 -3.80
CA PRO A 136 -8.69 -2.94 -4.44
C PRO A 136 -8.64 -2.84 -5.98
N ALA A 137 -7.78 -3.60 -6.65
CA ALA A 137 -7.76 -3.79 -8.09
C ALA A 137 -8.06 -5.25 -8.50
N HIS A 138 -8.64 -6.05 -7.61
CA HIS A 138 -9.25 -7.32 -7.99
C HIS A 138 -10.75 -7.09 -8.17
N GLU A 139 -11.13 -6.69 -9.39
CA GLU A 139 -12.51 -6.79 -9.85
C GLU A 139 -12.93 -8.27 -9.75
N GLU A 140 -13.74 -8.59 -8.73
CA GLU A 140 -14.68 -9.69 -8.85
C GLU A 140 -15.86 -9.17 -9.67
N TYR A 141 -16.15 -9.91 -10.75
CA TYR A 141 -17.15 -9.65 -11.80
C TYR A 141 -18.51 -9.14 -11.32
#